data_AF-A0A2N2SDM3-F1
#
_entry.id   AF-A0A2N2SDM3-F1
#
_cell.length_a   1.000
_cell.length_b   1.000
_cell.length_c   1.000
_cell.angle_alpha   90.00
_cell.angle_beta   90.00
_cell.angle_gamma   90.00
#
_symmetry.space_group_name_H-M   'P 1'
#
loop_
_entity.id
_entity.type
_entity.pdbx_description
1 polymer ?
#
loop_
_entity_poly.entity_id
_entity_poly.type
_entity_poly.pdbx_seq_one_letter_code
_entity_poly.pdbx_strand_id
1 'polypeptide(L)'
;NPHGFDFESWALSENIRAAGSIKNKAGMEKLGNFVWRPGYMVEYLREQVKQRIAQVLADKPYSGIIQALVMGDDNQISVDDWQGFLRTGTSHLMSISGLHITMLAGLAFGFVSFLWRRSPKLIMRLPTRKAAVLAGAVVALAYALIAGFAVPTQRTFYMLTVFAIALWSGRQLVISQVLAVALLIVVLLDPWAVNAPGFWLSFGAVAILAYALSARIGQVHWFKAAVQTQWAVTIGMLPLLLVMFNQASIISPIANAFAIPLISFIVTPLALLGSFLHIDAPLHLSYKALEICMWALNKLNQLPLATWQQHAPAVWTLLPALLGMMWMLLPRGFPMRWLGLVGFFPMLLITPLQPMPGEMKVTVLDVGQGLSVVVQTARHTLLYDAGPKFNLQSDAGSRIVIPFLRGEGINKIDGFMVSHNDNDHSGGMVSVLTLMPVGWLDSSLPEDVIDNIKQAETLEKMQCYAGQSWVWDDVAFEVLHPSLESYGNVRRKDNYRSCVLKVTSQSGSLLLTGDIEKHAEQDLLKTASVALKSDVLLVPHHGSKTSSTAGFIAAVAPSVSVFTLGYLNRYKHPKAEVLARYQAANSLLYRSDYQGALEMRFAKNNIQLTSWRKQYKRYWHDSFAPEP
;
A
#
# COMPACT_ATOMS: atom_id res chain seq x y z
N ASN A 1 -5.31 -8.33 -5.31
CA ASN A 1 -6.03 -7.42 -6.25
C ASN A 1 -5.06 -6.81 -7.24
N PRO A 2 -5.50 -6.47 -8.47
CA PRO A 2 -4.74 -5.59 -9.36
C PRO A 2 -4.42 -4.26 -8.68
N HIS A 3 -3.26 -3.69 -9.00
CA HIS A 3 -2.76 -2.36 -8.56
C HIS A 3 -2.65 -2.13 -7.05
N GLY A 4 -3.01 -3.11 -6.23
CA GLY A 4 -2.95 -3.05 -4.78
C GLY A 4 -1.66 -3.61 -4.20
N PHE A 5 -1.51 -3.44 -2.89
CA PHE A 5 -0.42 -4.03 -2.13
C PHE A 5 -0.49 -5.57 -2.13
N ASP A 6 0.59 -6.23 -2.54
CA ASP A 6 0.71 -7.68 -2.50
C ASP A 6 1.17 -8.13 -1.09
N PHE A 7 0.20 -8.39 -0.22
CA PHE A 7 0.45 -8.84 1.14
C PHE A 7 1.18 -10.18 1.21
N GLU A 8 0.87 -11.13 0.31
CA GLU A 8 1.50 -12.46 0.30
C GLU A 8 2.98 -12.36 -0.05
N SER A 9 3.33 -11.54 -1.05
CA SER A 9 4.72 -11.25 -1.41
C SER A 9 5.49 -10.59 -0.27
N TRP A 10 4.88 -9.59 0.38
CA TRP A 10 5.50 -8.92 1.54
C TRP A 10 5.68 -9.88 2.72
N ALA A 11 4.65 -10.65 3.08
CA ALA A 11 4.73 -11.64 4.14
C ALA A 11 5.81 -12.68 3.85
N LEU A 12 5.94 -13.11 2.60
CA LEU A 12 7.01 -14.00 2.19
C LEU A 12 8.40 -13.39 2.37
N SER A 13 8.61 -12.13 1.97
CA SER A 13 9.88 -11.42 2.16
C SER A 13 10.25 -11.19 3.62
N GLU A 14 9.25 -11.02 4.50
CA GLU A 14 9.44 -10.87 5.95
C GLU A 14 9.48 -12.24 6.67
N ASN A 15 9.43 -13.35 5.92
CA ASN A 15 9.35 -14.72 6.45
C ASN A 15 8.18 -14.93 7.43
N ILE A 16 7.07 -14.23 7.21
CA ILE A 16 5.81 -14.38 7.93
C ILE A 16 5.02 -15.52 7.28
N ARG A 17 4.58 -16.48 8.11
CA ARG A 17 3.80 -17.66 7.67
C ARG A 17 2.38 -17.71 8.23
N ALA A 18 2.14 -17.00 9.33
CA ALA A 18 0.84 -16.86 9.94
C ALA A 18 0.75 -15.53 10.69
N ALA A 19 -0.44 -14.97 10.75
CA ALA A 19 -0.77 -13.80 11.57
C ALA A 19 -2.02 -14.11 12.40
N GLY A 20 -2.10 -13.51 13.59
CA GLY A 20 -3.23 -13.71 14.49
C GLY A 20 -3.28 -12.63 15.56
N SER A 21 -4.39 -12.58 16.30
CA SER A 21 -4.58 -11.66 17.41
C SER A 21 -4.95 -12.41 18.68
N ILE A 22 -4.47 -11.92 19.81
CA ILE A 22 -4.79 -12.45 21.13
C ILE A 22 -5.98 -11.64 21.67
N LYS A 23 -7.16 -12.27 21.78
CA LYS A 23 -8.40 -11.59 22.21
C LYS A 23 -8.51 -11.37 23.72
N ASN A 24 -7.89 -12.23 24.53
CA ASN A 24 -7.97 -12.11 25.97
C ASN A 24 -6.58 -12.33 26.58
N LYS A 25 -6.14 -11.38 27.41
CA LYS A 25 -4.90 -11.49 28.18
C LYS A 25 -5.08 -12.27 29.50
N ALA A 26 -6.32 -12.62 29.86
CA ALA A 26 -6.61 -13.39 31.06
C ALA A 26 -5.94 -14.77 31.00
N GLY A 27 -5.23 -15.12 32.07
CA GLY A 27 -4.49 -16.38 32.18
C GLY A 27 -3.05 -16.35 31.65
N MET A 28 -2.55 -15.19 31.18
CA MET A 28 -1.11 -15.05 30.88
C MET A 28 -0.32 -14.87 32.17
N GLU A 29 0.53 -15.84 32.49
CA GLU A 29 1.47 -15.76 33.62
C GLU A 29 2.86 -15.34 33.13
N LYS A 30 3.47 -14.36 33.81
CA LYS A 30 4.84 -13.93 33.49
C LYS A 30 5.83 -14.98 34.01
N LEU A 31 6.35 -15.82 33.11
CA LEU A 31 7.27 -16.91 33.45
C LEU A 31 8.66 -16.45 33.93
N GLY A 32 9.06 -15.20 33.63
CA GLY A 32 10.34 -14.66 34.06
C GLY A 32 10.54 -13.21 33.63
N ASN A 33 11.48 -12.51 34.27
CA ASN A 33 11.80 -11.12 33.94
C ASN A 33 12.64 -10.99 32.66
N PHE A 34 13.52 -11.95 32.40
CA PHE A 34 14.32 -12.02 31.19
C PHE A 34 14.74 -13.48 30.93
N VAL A 35 14.64 -13.91 29.68
CA VAL A 35 15.18 -15.22 29.23
C VAL A 35 16.47 -14.93 28.48
N TRP A 36 17.59 -15.50 28.91
CA TRP A 36 18.86 -15.19 28.25
C TRP A 36 18.92 -15.83 26.85
N ARG A 37 18.91 -14.98 25.82
CA ARG A 37 19.26 -15.30 24.43
C ARG A 37 19.96 -14.09 23.82
N PRO A 38 20.99 -14.25 22.97
CA PRO A 38 21.69 -13.11 22.36
C PRO A 38 20.75 -12.12 21.66
N GLY A 39 19.74 -12.61 20.93
CA GLY A 39 18.73 -11.76 20.30
C GLY A 39 17.85 -11.01 21.30
N TYR A 40 17.53 -11.60 22.45
CA TYR A 40 16.71 -10.94 23.48
C TYR A 40 17.47 -9.80 24.16
N MET A 41 18.80 -9.84 24.20
CA MET A 41 19.59 -8.71 24.69
C MET A 41 19.41 -7.47 23.79
N VAL A 42 19.37 -7.68 22.47
CA VAL A 42 19.14 -6.59 21.49
C VAL A 42 17.73 -6.03 21.67
N GLU A 43 16.72 -6.89 21.77
CA GLU A 43 15.33 -6.45 22.00
C GLU A 43 15.15 -5.77 23.36
N TYR A 44 15.89 -6.21 24.39
CA TYR A 44 15.86 -5.55 25.70
C TYR A 44 16.44 -4.13 25.63
N LEU A 45 17.58 -3.94 24.95
CA LEU A 45 18.16 -2.61 24.72
C LEU A 45 17.22 -1.72 23.90
N ARG A 46 16.59 -2.28 22.87
CA ARG A 46 15.56 -1.59 22.06
C ARG A 46 14.39 -1.14 22.92
N GLU A 47 13.88 -2.01 23.78
CA GLU A 47 12.78 -1.67 24.69
C GLU A 47 13.17 -0.61 25.73
N GLN A 48 14.40 -0.65 26.27
CA GLN A 48 14.89 0.41 27.16
C GLN A 48 14.97 1.77 26.47
N VAL A 49 15.49 1.82 25.25
CA VAL A 49 15.54 3.06 24.44
C VAL A 49 14.12 3.55 24.14
N LYS A 50 13.20 2.65 23.79
CA LYS A 50 11.79 2.97 23.55
C LYS A 50 11.14 3.62 24.76
N GLN A 51 11.28 2.98 25.93
CA GLN A 51 10.73 3.50 27.18
C GLN A 51 11.33 4.85 27.54
N ARG A 52 12.64 5.04 27.33
CA ARG A 52 13.32 6.33 27.57
C ARG A 52 12.74 7.44 26.71
N ILE A 53 12.59 7.21 25.40
CA ILE A 53 12.01 8.20 24.49
C ILE A 53 10.56 8.50 24.90
N ALA A 54 9.76 7.47 25.19
CA ALA A 54 8.37 7.64 25.59
C ALA A 54 8.21 8.41 26.90
N GLN A 55 9.11 8.21 27.87
CA GLN A 55 9.10 8.92 29.15
C GLN A 55 9.49 10.40 29.00
N VAL A 56 10.56 10.70 28.26
CA VAL A 56 11.07 12.08 28.11
C VAL A 56 10.18 12.92 27.20
N LEU A 57 9.61 12.30 26.16
CA LEU A 57 8.73 12.95 25.19
C LEU A 57 7.27 12.58 25.42
N ALA A 58 6.87 12.34 26.68
CA ALA A 58 5.50 12.07 27.04
C ALA A 58 4.56 13.17 26.50
N ASP A 59 3.40 12.76 25.98
CA ASP A 59 2.36 13.62 25.41
C ASP A 59 2.79 14.50 24.22
N LYS A 60 3.96 14.23 23.62
CA LYS A 60 4.41 14.91 22.41
C LYS A 60 3.90 14.20 21.14
N PRO A 61 3.26 14.93 20.20
CA PRO A 61 2.62 14.34 19.01
C PRO A 61 3.61 13.58 18.11
N TYR A 62 4.82 14.10 17.92
CA TYR A 62 5.83 13.51 17.03
C TYR A 62 6.80 12.56 17.74
N SER A 63 6.51 12.13 18.97
CA SER A 63 7.35 11.19 19.71
C SER A 63 7.50 9.84 18.98
N GLY A 64 6.43 9.37 18.33
CA GLY A 64 6.45 8.16 17.50
C GLY A 64 7.42 8.26 16.31
N ILE A 65 7.56 9.43 15.69
CA ILE A 65 8.51 9.64 14.59
C ILE A 65 9.97 9.56 15.09
N ILE A 66 10.27 10.09 16.29
CA ILE A 66 11.61 9.96 16.87
C ILE A 66 11.93 8.49 17.20
N GLN A 67 10.95 7.75 17.72
CA GLN A 67 11.11 6.31 17.96
C GLN A 67 11.39 5.56 16.64
N ALA A 68 10.70 5.90 15.56
CA ALA A 68 10.95 5.34 14.23
C ALA A 68 12.37 5.65 13.70
N LEU A 69 12.83 6.89 13.83
CA LEU A 69 14.16 7.30 13.38
C LEU A 69 15.30 6.63 14.17
N VAL A 70 15.11 6.38 15.46
CA VAL A 70 16.13 5.77 16.34
C VAL A 70 16.13 4.24 16.24
N MET A 71 14.95 3.61 16.27
CA MET A 71 14.81 2.15 16.43
C MET A 71 14.16 1.44 15.24
N GLY A 72 13.60 2.17 14.29
CA GLY A 72 12.87 1.60 13.15
C GLY A 72 11.47 1.11 13.51
N ASP A 73 10.93 1.53 14.66
CA ASP A 73 9.55 1.23 15.10
C ASP A 73 8.61 2.35 14.66
N ASP A 74 7.87 2.14 13.58
CA ASP A 74 6.95 3.10 12.98
C ASP A 74 5.47 2.92 13.40
N ASN A 75 5.18 1.97 14.30
CA ASN A 75 3.83 1.65 14.75
C ASN A 75 3.11 2.80 15.46
N GLN A 76 3.86 3.78 15.99
CA GLN A 76 3.34 4.95 16.69
C GLN A 76 3.19 6.19 15.81
N ILE A 77 3.53 6.12 14.52
CA ILE A 77 3.29 7.22 13.58
C ILE A 77 1.79 7.25 13.24
N SER A 78 1.18 8.44 13.33
CA SER A 78 -0.23 8.61 13.00
C SER A 78 -0.49 8.40 11.51
N VAL A 79 -1.73 8.03 11.14
CA VAL A 79 -2.11 7.84 9.73
C VAL A 79 -1.97 9.15 8.95
N ASP A 80 -2.33 10.28 9.57
CA ASP A 80 -2.25 11.61 8.95
C ASP A 80 -0.80 12.02 8.67
N ASP A 81 0.12 11.76 9.61
CA ASP A 81 1.55 12.00 9.40
C ASP A 81 2.10 11.13 8.27
N TRP A 82 1.72 9.84 8.24
CA TRP A 82 2.08 8.93 7.15
C TRP A 82 1.62 9.43 5.78
N GLN A 83 0.38 9.91 5.69
CA GLN A 83 -0.13 10.54 4.46
C GLN A 83 0.64 11.81 4.11
N GLY A 84 1.01 12.63 5.09
CA GLY A 84 1.87 13.79 4.91
C GLY A 84 3.23 13.43 4.32
N PHE A 85 3.88 12.37 4.82
CA PHE A 85 5.16 11.90 4.30
C PHE A 85 5.06 11.33 2.88
N LEU A 86 3.98 10.61 2.56
CA LEU A 86 3.71 10.13 1.20
C LEU A 86 3.50 11.30 0.24
N ARG A 87 2.68 12.29 0.63
CA ARG A 87 2.37 13.46 -0.21
C ARG A 87 3.56 14.38 -0.44
N THR A 88 4.42 14.54 0.56
CA THR A 88 5.66 15.32 0.46
C THR A 88 6.83 14.54 -0.13
N GLY A 89 6.69 13.23 -0.36
CA GLY A 89 7.75 12.37 -0.90
C GLY A 89 8.90 12.11 0.08
N THR A 90 8.67 12.26 1.38
CA THR A 90 9.66 12.15 2.46
C THR A 90 9.53 10.85 3.28
N SER A 91 8.62 9.94 2.90
CA SER A 91 8.40 8.65 3.57
C SER A 91 9.67 7.79 3.71
N HIS A 92 10.60 7.89 2.75
CA HIS A 92 11.88 7.19 2.78
C HIS A 92 12.83 7.65 3.92
N LEU A 93 12.55 8.79 4.57
CA LEU A 93 13.29 9.26 5.74
C LEU A 93 12.81 8.62 7.04
N MET A 94 11.56 8.15 7.08
CA MET A 94 10.92 7.60 8.28
C MET A 94 11.27 6.13 8.49
N SER A 95 11.45 5.38 7.40
CA SER A 95 12.18 4.11 7.47
C SER A 95 13.65 4.43 7.70
N ILE A 96 14.35 3.66 8.55
CA ILE A 96 15.79 3.87 8.80
C ILE A 96 16.54 3.85 7.48
N SER A 97 16.86 5.05 7.02
CA SER A 97 17.39 5.27 5.70
C SER A 97 18.83 4.78 5.65
N GLY A 98 19.26 4.28 4.50
CA GLY A 98 20.66 3.93 4.32
C GLY A 98 21.60 5.12 4.55
N LEU A 99 21.08 6.34 4.42
CA LEU A 99 21.77 7.59 4.75
C LEU A 99 22.09 7.68 6.26
N HIS A 100 21.19 7.31 7.16
CA HIS A 100 21.45 7.35 8.61
C HIS A 100 22.59 6.39 9.00
N ILE A 101 22.54 5.15 8.51
CA ILE A 101 23.57 4.13 8.76
C ILE A 101 24.91 4.59 8.16
N THR A 102 24.91 5.06 6.91
CA THR A 102 26.12 5.54 6.22
C THR A 102 26.71 6.77 6.90
N MET A 103 25.86 7.69 7.38
CA MET A 103 26.29 8.87 8.11
C MET A 103 26.95 8.49 9.44
N LEU A 104 26.33 7.62 10.25
CA LEU A 104 26.92 7.17 11.51
C LEU A 104 28.25 6.45 11.29
N ALA A 105 28.31 5.57 10.28
CA ALA A 105 29.55 4.93 9.86
C ALA A 105 30.61 5.96 9.43
N GLY A 106 30.20 7.01 8.71
CA GLY A 106 31.05 8.14 8.29
C GLY A 106 31.56 9.00 9.45
N LEU A 107 30.72 9.27 10.45
CA LEU A 107 31.11 9.97 11.68
C LEU A 107 32.12 9.16 12.48
N ALA A 108 31.88 7.85 12.64
CA ALA A 108 32.83 6.94 13.26
C ALA A 108 34.15 6.87 12.49
N PHE A 109 34.09 6.80 11.16
CA PHE A 109 35.26 6.86 10.29
C PHE A 109 36.05 8.16 10.52
N GLY A 110 35.38 9.31 10.57
CA GLY A 110 36.00 10.62 10.78
C GLY A 110 36.65 10.74 12.16
N PHE A 111 35.92 10.35 13.21
CA PHE A 111 36.39 10.38 14.59
C PHE A 111 37.61 9.47 14.80
N VAL A 112 37.53 8.22 14.36
CA VAL A 112 38.65 7.28 14.46
C VAL A 112 39.81 7.76 13.59
N SER A 113 39.57 8.26 12.38
CA SER A 113 40.64 8.84 11.55
C SER A 113 41.37 9.98 12.25
N PHE A 114 40.63 10.86 12.92
CA PHE A 114 41.17 12.00 13.66
C PHE A 114 42.03 11.58 14.86
N LEU A 115 41.58 10.57 15.62
CA LEU A 115 42.36 10.03 16.75
C LEU A 115 43.57 9.22 16.28
N TRP A 116 43.40 8.37 15.26
CA TRP A 116 44.47 7.50 14.75
C TRP A 116 45.65 8.32 14.21
N ARG A 117 45.37 9.44 13.54
CA ARG A 117 46.40 10.35 13.00
C ARG A 117 47.25 11.03 14.08
N ARG A 118 46.80 11.05 15.34
CA ARG A 118 47.55 11.66 16.45
C ARG A 118 48.59 10.74 17.09
N SER A 119 48.56 9.44 16.77
CA SER A 119 49.47 8.47 17.35
C SER A 119 50.37 7.86 16.27
N PRO A 120 51.65 8.25 16.21
CA PRO A 120 52.60 7.68 15.26
C PRO A 120 52.70 6.15 15.37
N LYS A 121 52.60 5.61 16.58
CA LYS A 121 52.62 4.15 16.84
C LYS A 121 51.45 3.41 16.17
N LEU A 122 50.26 4.01 16.16
CA LEU A 122 49.07 3.39 15.56
C LEU A 122 49.11 3.41 14.04
N ILE A 123 49.61 4.51 13.45
CA ILE A 123 49.76 4.64 11.99
C ILE A 123 50.76 3.62 11.45
N MET A 124 51.85 3.36 12.18
CA MET A 124 52.86 2.36 11.82
C MET A 124 52.33 0.92 11.89
N ARG A 125 51.29 0.65 12.69
CA ARG A 125 50.67 -0.68 12.79
C ARG A 125 49.59 -0.93 11.74
N LEU A 126 48.72 0.06 11.52
CA LEU A 126 47.61 -0.06 10.59
C LEU A 126 47.33 1.30 9.91
N PRO A 127 47.24 1.36 8.57
CA PRO A 127 46.90 2.59 7.87
C PRO A 127 45.59 3.16 8.40
N THR A 128 45.56 4.48 8.66
CA THR A 128 44.39 5.17 9.24
C THR A 128 43.08 4.84 8.53
N ARG A 129 43.09 4.79 7.19
CA ARG A 129 41.89 4.48 6.39
C ARG A 129 41.34 3.08 6.72
N LYS A 130 42.21 2.10 6.91
CA LYS A 130 41.81 0.72 7.24
C LYS A 130 41.20 0.62 8.64
N ALA A 131 41.78 1.30 9.62
CA ALA A 131 41.25 1.37 10.99
C ALA A 131 39.87 2.08 11.03
N ALA A 132 39.76 3.21 10.33
CA ALA A 132 38.54 3.99 10.28
C ALA A 132 37.40 3.28 9.54
N VAL A 133 37.69 2.54 8.46
CA VAL A 133 36.70 1.70 7.77
C VAL A 133 36.16 0.59 8.69
N LEU A 134 37.06 -0.08 9.43
CA LEU A 134 36.64 -1.12 10.37
C LEU A 134 35.72 -0.55 11.46
N ALA A 135 36.08 0.61 12.02
CA ALA A 135 35.23 1.29 13.00
C ALA A 135 33.86 1.68 12.43
N GLY A 136 33.84 2.22 11.20
CA GLY A 136 32.59 2.53 10.51
C GLY A 136 31.71 1.29 10.29
N ALA A 137 32.30 0.16 9.88
CA ALA A 137 31.57 -1.10 9.71
C ALA A 137 31.01 -1.65 11.02
N VAL A 138 31.77 -1.56 12.12
CA VAL A 138 31.30 -1.99 13.46
C VAL A 138 30.13 -1.12 13.94
N VAL A 139 30.22 0.21 13.76
CA VAL A 139 29.13 1.12 14.12
C VAL A 139 27.89 0.89 13.23
N ALA A 140 28.09 0.64 11.94
CA ALA A 140 26.99 0.29 11.03
C ALA A 140 26.28 -0.99 11.48
N LEU A 141 27.03 -2.04 11.86
CA LEU A 141 26.46 -3.29 12.38
C LEU A 141 25.70 -3.06 13.69
N ALA A 142 26.31 -2.37 14.65
CA ALA A 142 25.69 -2.08 15.94
C ALA A 142 24.37 -1.32 15.76
N TYR A 143 24.37 -0.27 14.93
CA TYR A 143 23.15 0.48 14.66
C TYR A 143 22.13 -0.33 13.86
N ALA A 144 22.55 -1.15 12.88
CA ALA A 144 21.63 -2.04 12.16
C ALA A 144 20.92 -3.03 13.10
N LEU A 145 21.62 -3.57 14.11
CA LEU A 145 21.01 -4.43 15.13
C LEU A 145 20.02 -3.65 16.01
N ILE A 146 20.40 -2.47 16.49
CA ILE A 146 19.51 -1.66 17.33
C ILE A 146 18.31 -1.14 16.53
N ALA A 147 18.46 -0.95 15.22
CA ALA A 147 17.40 -0.65 14.27
C ALA A 147 16.47 -1.84 13.97
N GLY A 148 16.67 -3.00 14.63
CA GLY A 148 15.82 -4.19 14.49
C GLY A 148 16.24 -5.10 13.35
N PHE A 149 17.39 -4.82 12.72
CA PHE A 149 17.97 -5.58 11.62
C PHE A 149 16.97 -5.85 10.49
N ALA A 150 16.05 -4.91 10.25
CA ALA A 150 15.05 -5.00 9.19
C ALA A 150 15.70 -5.03 7.80
N VAL A 151 15.03 -5.60 6.79
CA VAL A 151 15.58 -5.79 5.43
C VAL A 151 16.24 -4.51 4.86
N PRO A 152 15.68 -3.29 4.98
CA PRO A 152 16.34 -2.06 4.51
C PRO A 152 17.69 -1.76 5.18
N THR A 153 17.81 -2.05 6.47
CA THR A 153 19.05 -1.84 7.25
C THR A 153 20.12 -2.85 6.86
N GLN A 154 19.72 -4.12 6.65
CA GLN A 154 20.61 -5.18 6.19
C GLN A 154 21.24 -4.84 4.85
N ARG A 155 20.44 -4.38 3.87
CA ARG A 155 20.93 -4.00 2.54
C ARG A 155 22.01 -2.92 2.61
N THR A 156 21.77 -1.89 3.42
CA THR A 156 22.74 -0.81 3.60
C THR A 156 24.02 -1.33 4.28
N PHE A 157 23.87 -2.13 5.33
CA PHE A 157 25.02 -2.72 6.01
C PHE A 157 25.85 -3.61 5.09
N TYR A 158 25.21 -4.47 4.27
CA TYR A 158 25.90 -5.30 3.29
C TYR A 158 26.61 -4.45 2.24
N MET A 159 25.96 -3.40 1.70
CA MET A 159 26.62 -2.45 0.78
C MET A 159 27.85 -1.77 1.41
N LEU A 160 27.74 -1.27 2.64
CA LEU A 160 28.85 -0.66 3.36
C LEU A 160 29.96 -1.66 3.62
N THR A 161 29.62 -2.92 3.91
CA THR A 161 30.59 -4.00 4.12
C THR A 161 31.33 -4.34 2.83
N VAL A 162 30.65 -4.41 1.69
CA VAL A 162 31.30 -4.60 0.39
C VAL A 162 32.23 -3.43 0.07
N PHE A 163 31.79 -2.20 0.30
CA PHE A 163 32.63 -1.02 0.12
C PHE A 163 33.84 -1.03 1.06
N ALA A 164 33.64 -1.43 2.32
CA ALA A 164 34.68 -1.59 3.32
C ALA A 164 35.72 -2.62 2.87
N ILE A 165 35.29 -3.81 2.42
CA ILE A 165 36.16 -4.87 1.90
C ILE A 165 36.91 -4.41 0.65
N ALA A 166 36.23 -3.73 -0.28
CA ALA A 166 36.85 -3.18 -1.48
C ALA A 166 37.98 -2.21 -1.11
N LEU A 167 37.74 -1.28 -0.19
CA LEU A 167 38.74 -0.33 0.29
C LEU A 167 39.88 -1.05 1.04
N TRP A 168 39.55 -2.06 1.85
CA TRP A 168 40.53 -2.84 2.60
C TRP A 168 41.45 -3.67 1.71
N SER A 169 40.92 -4.17 0.58
CA SER A 169 41.65 -4.95 -0.41
C SER A 169 42.70 -4.15 -1.18
N GLY A 170 42.62 -2.81 -1.16
CA GLY A 170 43.51 -1.92 -1.90
C GLY A 170 43.30 -1.93 -3.42
N ARG A 171 42.25 -2.61 -3.92
CA ARG A 171 41.93 -2.67 -5.35
C ARG A 171 41.12 -1.44 -5.78
N GLN A 172 41.39 -0.94 -6.99
CA GLN A 172 40.59 0.11 -7.61
C GLN A 172 39.37 -0.52 -8.29
N LEU A 173 38.27 -0.66 -7.55
CA LEU A 173 37.00 -1.12 -8.11
C LEU A 173 36.20 0.09 -8.60
N VAL A 174 35.66 -0.01 -9.81
CA VAL A 174 34.67 0.96 -10.30
C VAL A 174 33.36 0.80 -9.53
N ILE A 175 32.60 1.89 -9.35
CA ILE A 175 31.38 1.87 -8.53
C ILE A 175 30.34 0.86 -9.01
N SER A 176 30.30 0.59 -10.32
CA SER A 176 29.42 -0.43 -10.91
C SER A 176 29.77 -1.85 -10.46
N GLN A 177 31.07 -2.17 -10.32
CA GLN A 177 31.52 -3.47 -9.79
C GLN A 177 31.16 -3.60 -8.30
N VAL A 178 31.35 -2.54 -7.51
CA VAL A 178 30.97 -2.54 -6.09
C VAL A 178 29.46 -2.75 -5.94
N LEU A 179 28.66 -2.06 -6.75
CA LEU A 179 27.21 -2.19 -6.74
C LEU A 179 26.76 -3.59 -7.18
N ALA A 180 27.38 -4.16 -8.21
CA ALA A 180 27.09 -5.52 -8.69
C ALA A 180 27.42 -6.59 -7.63
N VAL A 181 28.57 -6.47 -6.95
CA VAL A 181 28.95 -7.38 -5.85
C VAL A 181 28.00 -7.23 -4.66
N ALA A 182 27.62 -6.00 -4.31
CA ALA A 182 26.65 -5.76 -3.24
C ALA A 182 25.27 -6.34 -3.58
N LEU A 183 24.81 -6.17 -4.82
CA LEU A 183 23.56 -6.76 -5.30
C LEU A 183 23.63 -8.29 -5.23
N LEU A 184 24.73 -8.89 -5.69
CA LEU A 184 24.94 -10.34 -5.62
C LEU A 184 24.88 -10.85 -4.18
N ILE A 185 25.61 -10.21 -3.24
CA ILE A 185 25.64 -10.63 -1.84
C ILE A 185 24.26 -10.51 -1.18
N VAL A 186 23.55 -9.40 -1.42
CA VAL A 186 22.19 -9.21 -0.88
C VAL A 186 21.27 -10.33 -1.38
N VAL A 187 21.27 -10.62 -2.68
CA VAL A 187 20.39 -11.65 -3.28
C VAL A 187 20.80 -13.06 -2.86
N LEU A 188 22.09 -13.32 -2.63
CA LEU A 188 22.55 -14.62 -2.11
C LEU A 188 22.13 -14.86 -0.66
N LEU A 189 22.11 -13.81 0.17
CA LEU A 189 21.69 -13.92 1.58
C LEU A 189 20.18 -13.88 1.74
N ASP A 190 19.50 -13.06 0.96
CA ASP A 190 18.05 -12.91 0.95
C ASP A 190 17.53 -12.87 -0.51
N PRO A 191 17.18 -14.03 -1.09
CA PRO A 191 16.66 -14.10 -2.45
C PRO A 191 15.29 -13.40 -2.60
N TRP A 192 14.56 -13.20 -1.50
CA TRP A 192 13.25 -12.55 -1.50
C TRP A 192 13.33 -11.03 -1.57
N ALA A 193 14.50 -10.45 -1.31
CA ALA A 193 14.73 -9.01 -1.37
C ALA A 193 14.28 -8.38 -2.69
N VAL A 194 14.37 -9.11 -3.81
CA VAL A 194 13.99 -8.63 -5.15
C VAL A 194 12.50 -8.36 -5.31
N ASN A 195 11.65 -8.94 -4.45
CA ASN A 195 10.21 -8.69 -4.46
C ASN A 195 9.84 -7.37 -3.77
N ALA A 196 10.69 -6.89 -2.86
CA ALA A 196 10.42 -5.68 -2.10
C ALA A 196 10.70 -4.42 -2.93
N PRO A 197 9.76 -3.45 -3.02
CA PRO A 197 9.99 -2.20 -3.74
C PRO A 197 11.25 -1.45 -3.28
N GLY A 198 11.51 -1.45 -1.97
CA GLY A 198 12.67 -0.78 -1.38
C GLY A 198 14.03 -1.29 -1.85
N PHE A 199 14.12 -2.51 -2.39
CA PHE A 199 15.34 -3.02 -3.00
C PHE A 199 15.65 -2.26 -4.29
N TRP A 200 14.71 -2.22 -5.23
CA TRP A 200 14.86 -1.54 -6.51
C TRP A 200 15.03 -0.04 -6.35
N LEU A 201 14.29 0.58 -5.42
CA LEU A 201 14.42 2.01 -5.16
C LEU A 201 15.81 2.39 -4.61
N SER A 202 16.37 1.54 -3.74
CA SER A 202 17.68 1.79 -3.13
C SER A 202 18.83 1.60 -4.13
N PHE A 203 18.91 0.43 -4.78
CA PHE A 203 19.96 0.15 -5.77
C PHE A 203 19.81 1.06 -7.01
N GLY A 204 18.58 1.32 -7.45
CA GLY A 204 18.27 2.21 -8.56
C GLY A 204 18.73 3.63 -8.29
N ALA A 205 18.44 4.19 -7.10
CA ALA A 205 18.90 5.54 -6.75
C ALA A 205 20.43 5.67 -6.78
N VAL A 206 21.16 4.68 -6.23
CA VAL A 206 22.64 4.67 -6.25
C VAL A 206 23.17 4.54 -7.68
N ALA A 207 22.56 3.69 -8.51
CA ALA A 207 22.94 3.52 -9.92
C ALA A 207 22.70 4.80 -10.74
N ILE A 208 21.55 5.45 -10.55
CA ILE A 208 21.20 6.73 -11.20
C ILE A 208 22.18 7.82 -10.78
N LEU A 209 22.47 7.94 -9.48
CA LEU A 209 23.43 8.91 -8.97
C LEU A 209 24.83 8.65 -9.51
N ALA A 210 25.27 7.39 -9.53
CA ALA A 210 26.55 7.01 -10.12
C ALA A 210 26.59 7.42 -11.61
N TYR A 211 25.59 7.05 -12.40
CA TYR A 211 25.50 7.40 -13.82
C TYR A 211 25.49 8.91 -14.07
N ALA A 212 24.67 9.66 -13.33
CA ALA A 212 24.49 11.10 -13.53
C ALA A 212 25.68 11.93 -13.03
N LEU A 213 26.49 11.43 -12.10
CA LEU A 213 27.54 12.18 -11.41
C LEU A 213 28.98 11.73 -11.73
N SER A 214 29.22 10.50 -12.18
CA SER A 214 30.58 9.92 -12.30
C SER A 214 31.43 10.47 -13.44
N ALA A 215 30.85 11.10 -14.47
CA ALA A 215 31.54 11.52 -15.69
C ALA A 215 31.74 13.05 -15.80
N ARG A 216 31.97 13.75 -14.69
CA ARG A 216 32.00 15.22 -14.68
C ARG A 216 33.43 15.77 -14.58
N ILE A 217 33.80 16.57 -15.57
CA ILE A 217 35.08 17.27 -15.63
C ILE A 217 34.94 18.57 -14.83
N GLY A 218 35.58 18.65 -13.66
CA GLY A 218 35.69 19.87 -12.85
C GLY A 218 35.04 19.81 -11.46
N GLN A 219 35.54 20.64 -10.54
CA GLN A 219 34.95 20.81 -9.21
C GLN A 219 33.72 21.71 -9.31
N VAL A 220 32.56 21.15 -8.99
CA VAL A 220 31.30 21.89 -8.98
C VAL A 220 31.07 22.44 -7.56
N HIS A 221 30.64 23.70 -7.43
CA HIS A 221 30.24 24.27 -6.15
C HIS A 221 29.20 23.36 -5.45
N TRP A 222 29.33 23.16 -4.14
CA TRP A 222 28.53 22.20 -3.36
C TRP A 222 27.02 22.38 -3.55
N PHE A 223 26.54 23.63 -3.62
CA PHE A 223 25.11 23.92 -3.84
C PHE A 223 24.64 23.44 -5.21
N LYS A 224 25.44 23.69 -6.25
CA LYS A 224 25.13 23.27 -7.63
C LYS A 224 25.19 21.74 -7.76
N ALA A 225 26.08 21.08 -7.02
CA ALA A 225 26.12 19.62 -6.92
C ALA A 225 24.89 19.05 -6.20
N ALA A 226 24.44 19.67 -5.10
CA ALA A 226 23.24 19.27 -4.37
C ALA A 226 21.98 19.38 -5.25
N VAL A 227 21.80 20.51 -5.93
CA VAL A 227 20.67 20.72 -6.87
C VAL A 227 20.68 19.67 -7.98
N GLN A 228 21.85 19.36 -8.55
CA GLN A 228 21.95 18.35 -9.61
C GLN A 228 21.66 16.93 -9.12
N THR A 229 22.08 16.62 -7.90
CA THR A 229 21.78 15.34 -7.24
C THR A 229 20.28 15.19 -7.07
N GLN A 230 19.61 16.24 -6.57
CA GLN A 230 18.15 16.24 -6.38
C GLN A 230 17.41 16.05 -7.71
N TRP A 231 17.79 16.78 -8.76
CA TRP A 231 17.19 16.63 -10.09
C TRP A 231 17.42 15.25 -10.70
N ALA A 232 18.64 14.71 -10.57
CA ALA A 232 18.98 13.40 -11.11
C ALA A 232 18.14 12.29 -10.48
N VAL A 233 17.98 12.30 -9.16
CA VAL A 233 17.14 11.31 -8.46
C VAL A 233 15.67 11.53 -8.76
N THR A 234 15.19 12.78 -8.80
CA THR A 234 13.78 13.07 -9.08
C THR A 234 13.35 12.56 -10.46
N ILE A 235 14.12 12.87 -11.51
CA ILE A 235 13.83 12.41 -12.87
C ILE A 235 14.12 10.91 -12.99
N GLY A 236 15.23 10.46 -12.41
CA GLY A 236 15.70 9.08 -12.50
C GLY A 236 14.75 8.07 -11.87
N MET A 237 14.15 8.42 -10.73
CA MET A 237 13.25 7.54 -9.98
C MET A 237 11.81 7.61 -10.47
N LEU A 238 11.43 8.62 -11.26
CA LEU A 238 10.04 8.84 -11.68
C LEU A 238 9.40 7.61 -12.37
N PRO A 239 10.02 6.96 -13.38
CA PRO A 239 9.43 5.78 -14.01
C PRO A 239 9.19 4.63 -13.02
N LEU A 240 10.12 4.42 -12.08
CA LEU A 240 9.99 3.38 -11.07
C LEU A 240 8.86 3.71 -10.09
N LEU A 241 8.78 4.96 -9.62
CA LEU A 241 7.71 5.38 -8.71
C LEU A 241 6.32 5.27 -9.34
N LEU A 242 6.18 5.63 -10.62
CA LEU A 242 4.89 5.54 -11.33
C LEU A 242 4.45 4.10 -11.56
N VAL A 243 5.36 3.18 -11.93
CA VAL A 243 5.03 1.75 -12.10
C VAL A 243 4.72 1.07 -10.76
N MET A 244 5.40 1.45 -9.68
CA MET A 244 5.30 0.76 -8.39
C MET A 244 4.20 1.30 -7.49
N PHE A 245 3.89 2.60 -7.59
CA PHE A 245 2.98 3.28 -6.66
C PHE A 245 1.88 4.08 -7.34
N ASN A 246 1.87 4.20 -8.68
CA ASN A 246 0.89 4.99 -9.45
C ASN A 246 0.85 6.48 -9.06
N GLN A 247 1.86 6.96 -8.32
CA GLN A 247 1.93 8.33 -7.83
C GLN A 247 3.37 8.78 -7.64
N ALA A 248 3.60 10.08 -7.79
CA ALA A 248 4.87 10.72 -7.48
C ALA A 248 4.62 12.09 -6.83
N SER A 249 5.39 12.45 -5.81
CA SER A 249 5.29 13.76 -5.17
C SER A 249 6.03 14.80 -6.01
N ILE A 250 5.30 15.82 -6.49
CA ILE A 250 5.86 16.94 -7.27
C ILE A 250 6.69 17.85 -6.38
N ILE A 251 6.26 18.03 -5.12
CA ILE A 251 6.93 18.89 -4.14
C ILE A 251 8.14 18.22 -3.46
N SER A 252 8.36 16.93 -3.71
CA SER A 252 9.47 16.14 -3.16
C SER A 252 10.84 16.82 -3.26
N PRO A 253 11.24 17.47 -4.36
CA PRO A 253 12.52 18.18 -4.43
C PRO A 253 12.68 19.28 -3.39
N ILE A 254 11.61 20.03 -3.13
CA ILE A 254 11.61 21.14 -2.18
C ILE A 254 11.56 20.59 -0.75
N ALA A 255 10.69 19.61 -0.50
CA ALA A 255 10.59 18.94 0.79
C ALA A 255 11.93 18.33 1.22
N ASN A 256 12.57 17.56 0.32
CA ASN A 256 13.84 16.90 0.59
C ASN A 256 15.01 17.88 0.77
N ALA A 257 14.97 19.04 0.12
CA ALA A 257 16.05 20.03 0.23
C ALA A 257 16.31 20.51 1.66
N PHE A 258 15.27 20.59 2.50
CA PHE A 258 15.42 20.93 3.92
C PHE A 258 15.22 19.74 4.87
N ALA A 259 14.34 18.79 4.54
CA ALA A 259 14.04 17.67 5.41
C ALA A 259 15.24 16.73 5.54
N ILE A 260 15.94 16.42 4.44
CA ILE A 260 17.11 15.52 4.48
C ILE A 260 18.20 16.10 5.40
N PRO A 261 18.68 17.34 5.22
CA PRO A 261 19.72 17.88 6.10
C PRO A 261 19.30 17.97 7.56
N LEU A 262 18.07 18.43 7.84
CA LEU A 262 17.57 18.62 9.20
C LEU A 262 17.40 17.28 9.92
N ILE A 263 16.75 16.30 9.29
CA ILE A 263 16.52 14.99 9.91
C ILE A 263 17.84 14.23 10.06
N SER A 264 18.68 14.24 9.03
CA SER A 264 19.89 13.42 9.02
C SER A 264 20.97 13.99 9.91
N PHE A 265 21.25 15.29 9.85
CA PHE A 265 22.40 15.88 10.56
C PHE A 265 22.06 16.48 11.92
N ILE A 266 20.78 16.72 12.22
CA ILE A 266 20.36 17.35 13.49
C ILE A 266 19.46 16.40 14.29
N VAL A 267 18.29 16.04 13.77
CA VAL A 267 17.30 15.24 14.51
C VAL A 267 17.87 13.88 14.90
N THR A 268 18.30 13.08 13.93
CA THR A 268 18.73 11.70 14.19
C THR A 268 19.94 11.62 15.13
N PRO A 269 21.02 12.41 14.96
CA PRO A 269 22.17 12.38 15.88
C PRO A 269 21.79 12.81 17.29
N LEU A 270 20.97 13.87 17.45
CA LEU A 270 20.53 14.33 18.77
C LEU A 270 19.60 13.31 19.45
N ALA A 271 18.71 12.68 18.69
CA ALA A 271 17.85 11.61 19.17
C ALA A 271 18.67 10.41 19.66
N LEU A 272 19.66 9.97 18.88
CA LEU A 272 20.57 8.89 19.27
C LEU A 272 21.38 9.25 20.52
N LEU A 273 21.96 10.46 20.57
CA LEU A 273 22.71 10.93 21.73
C LEU A 273 21.85 10.96 23.00
N GLY A 274 20.65 11.54 22.94
CA GLY A 274 19.76 11.63 24.10
C GLY A 274 19.25 10.25 24.56
N SER A 275 18.99 9.36 23.60
CA SER A 275 18.50 8.01 23.87
C SER A 275 19.55 7.10 24.51
N PHE A 276 20.78 7.06 23.97
CA PHE A 276 21.83 6.15 24.46
C PHE A 276 22.63 6.69 25.63
N LEU A 277 22.93 8.00 25.65
CA LEU A 277 23.71 8.61 26.73
C LEU A 277 22.85 8.99 27.95
N HIS A 278 21.54 8.72 27.89
CA HIS A 278 20.58 9.03 28.95
C HIS A 278 20.51 10.53 29.29
N ILE A 279 20.75 11.41 28.32
CA ILE A 279 20.70 12.88 28.50
C ILE A 279 19.40 13.43 27.92
N ASP A 280 18.58 14.11 28.74
CA ASP A 280 17.26 14.62 28.30
C ASP A 280 17.35 15.76 27.27
N ALA A 281 18.32 16.67 27.46
CA ALA A 281 18.41 17.91 26.67
C ALA A 281 18.56 17.67 25.15
N PRO A 282 19.44 16.77 24.66
CA PRO A 282 19.52 16.43 23.25
C PRO A 282 18.21 15.90 22.68
N LEU A 283 17.44 15.11 23.45
CA LEU A 283 16.20 14.52 22.98
C LEU A 283 15.10 15.59 22.81
N HIS A 284 14.99 16.54 23.74
CA HIS A 284 14.11 17.70 23.58
C HIS A 284 14.54 18.60 22.41
N LEU A 285 15.84 18.80 22.18
CA LEU A 285 16.33 19.57 21.05
C LEU A 285 16.03 18.88 19.72
N SER A 286 16.19 17.55 19.67
CA SER A 286 15.78 16.72 18.54
C SER A 286 14.29 16.89 18.24
N TYR A 287 13.44 16.83 19.27
CA TYR A 287 12.01 17.05 19.12
C TYR A 287 11.68 18.44 18.57
N LYS A 288 12.29 19.50 19.10
CA LYS A 288 12.07 20.86 18.57
C LYS A 288 12.48 21.00 17.11
N ALA A 289 13.62 20.42 16.73
CA ALA A 289 14.07 20.40 15.35
C ALA A 289 13.09 19.65 14.43
N LEU A 290 12.58 18.51 14.88
CA LEU A 290 11.57 17.75 14.16
C LEU A 290 10.24 18.50 14.04
N GLU A 291 9.80 19.17 15.10
CA GLU A 291 8.56 19.97 15.10
C GLU A 291 8.60 21.09 14.05
N ILE A 292 9.75 21.77 13.91
CA ILE A 292 9.98 22.75 12.84
C ILE A 292 9.91 22.09 11.46
N CYS A 293 10.52 20.90 11.30
CA CYS A 293 10.47 20.14 10.06
C CYS A 293 9.02 19.78 9.70
N MET A 294 8.26 19.25 10.65
CA MET A 294 6.86 18.84 10.48
C MET A 294 5.97 20.03 10.15
N TRP A 295 6.18 21.18 10.80
CA TRP A 295 5.47 22.41 10.47
C TRP A 295 5.68 22.80 8.99
N ALA A 296 6.93 22.77 8.50
CA ALA A 296 7.24 23.09 7.12
C ALA A 296 6.65 22.06 6.13
N LEU A 297 6.75 20.76 6.44
CA LEU A 297 6.16 19.70 5.62
C LEU A 297 4.64 19.81 5.56
N ASN A 298 3.98 20.11 6.68
CA ASN A 298 2.52 20.28 6.74
C ASN A 298 2.05 21.47 5.90
N LYS A 299 2.83 22.56 5.83
CA LYS A 299 2.53 23.67 4.93
C LYS A 299 2.65 23.29 3.46
N LEU A 300 3.66 22.52 3.09
CA LEU A 300 3.78 21.99 1.72
C LEU A 300 2.67 20.99 1.39
N ASN A 301 2.25 20.18 2.35
CA ASN A 301 1.21 19.17 2.18
C ASN A 301 -0.16 19.77 1.79
N GLN A 302 -0.43 21.01 2.21
CA GLN A 302 -1.66 21.76 1.91
C GLN A 302 -1.73 22.26 0.46
N LEU A 303 -0.64 22.16 -0.32
CA LEU A 303 -0.65 22.58 -1.72
C LEU A 303 -1.49 21.61 -2.58
N PRO A 304 -2.36 22.11 -3.48
CA PRO A 304 -3.27 21.28 -4.27
C PRO A 304 -2.55 20.35 -5.26
N LEU A 305 -1.35 20.73 -5.71
CA LEU A 305 -0.51 19.95 -6.64
C LEU A 305 0.67 19.25 -5.93
N ALA A 306 0.54 18.92 -4.64
CA ALA A 306 1.60 18.23 -3.91
C ALA A 306 1.96 16.87 -4.54
N THR A 307 0.95 16.14 -5.03
CA THR A 307 1.11 14.81 -5.62
C THR A 307 0.57 14.76 -7.02
N TRP A 308 1.37 14.20 -7.93
CA TRP A 308 0.89 13.67 -9.19
C TRP A 308 0.41 12.24 -8.96
N GLN A 309 -0.85 11.97 -9.27
CA GLN A 309 -1.42 10.63 -9.32
C GLN A 309 -1.80 10.33 -10.77
N GLN A 310 -1.55 9.11 -11.22
CA GLN A 310 -1.99 8.64 -12.53
C GLN A 310 -2.42 7.17 -12.45
N HIS A 311 -3.02 6.68 -13.53
CA HIS A 311 -3.31 5.26 -13.65
C HIS A 311 -2.03 4.43 -13.68
N ALA A 312 -2.19 3.12 -13.43
CA ALA A 312 -1.09 2.19 -13.54
C ALA A 312 -0.60 2.19 -15.00
N PRO A 313 0.66 2.54 -15.27
CA PRO A 313 1.18 2.51 -16.63
C PRO A 313 1.36 1.05 -17.06
N ALA A 314 1.09 0.76 -18.34
CA ALA A 314 1.32 -0.58 -18.86
C ALA A 314 2.82 -0.92 -18.74
N VAL A 315 3.15 -2.12 -18.26
CA VAL A 315 4.54 -2.49 -17.90
C VAL A 315 5.53 -2.28 -19.06
N TRP A 316 5.10 -2.45 -20.30
CA TRP A 316 5.94 -2.23 -21.48
C TRP A 316 6.38 -0.77 -21.67
N THR A 317 5.64 0.21 -21.12
CA THR A 317 6.01 1.63 -21.20
C THR A 317 7.18 1.98 -20.28
N LEU A 318 7.58 1.08 -19.37
CA LEU A 318 8.74 1.27 -18.51
C LEU A 318 10.04 1.35 -19.31
N LEU A 319 10.22 0.48 -20.30
CA LEU A 319 11.44 0.44 -21.10
C LEU A 319 11.71 1.76 -21.86
N PRO A 320 10.77 2.31 -22.66
CA PRO A 320 10.99 3.60 -23.30
C PRO A 320 11.17 4.74 -22.28
N ALA A 321 10.49 4.69 -21.13
CA ALA A 321 10.67 5.69 -20.07
C ALA A 321 12.08 5.62 -19.44
N LEU A 322 12.62 4.42 -19.21
CA LEU A 322 13.99 4.23 -18.71
C LEU A 322 15.03 4.71 -19.73
N LEU A 323 14.84 4.42 -21.01
CA LEU A 323 15.73 4.89 -22.09
C LEU A 323 15.67 6.43 -22.21
N GLY A 324 14.47 7.00 -22.15
CA GLY A 324 14.25 8.46 -22.13
C GLY A 324 14.92 9.11 -20.92
N MET A 325 14.79 8.52 -19.74
CA MET A 325 15.46 8.94 -18.51
C MET A 325 16.99 8.90 -18.65
N MET A 326 17.55 7.80 -19.15
CA MET A 326 18.99 7.66 -19.40
C MET A 326 19.51 8.73 -20.37
N TRP A 327 18.73 9.05 -21.42
CA TRP A 327 19.04 10.09 -22.40
C TRP A 327 19.03 11.49 -21.77
N MET A 328 18.01 11.80 -20.96
CA MET A 328 17.91 13.08 -20.25
C MET A 328 19.09 13.29 -19.29
N LEU A 329 19.58 12.22 -18.66
CA LEU A 329 20.67 12.25 -17.68
C LEU A 329 22.08 12.18 -18.27
N LEU A 330 22.23 12.14 -19.60
CA LEU A 330 23.54 12.15 -20.27
C LEU A 330 24.44 13.33 -19.81
N PRO A 331 25.77 13.25 -19.98
CA PRO A 331 26.68 14.34 -19.61
C PRO A 331 26.34 15.68 -20.28
N ARG A 332 26.80 16.79 -19.67
CA ARG A 332 26.68 18.13 -20.28
C ARG A 332 27.54 18.16 -21.55
N GLY A 333 26.94 18.45 -22.70
CA GLY A 333 27.60 18.46 -24.01
C GLY A 333 26.86 17.66 -25.09
N PHE A 334 26.02 16.70 -24.70
CA PHE A 334 25.14 16.01 -25.64
C PHE A 334 23.98 16.93 -26.07
N PRO A 335 23.76 17.16 -27.38
CA PRO A 335 22.64 17.97 -27.86
C PRO A 335 21.31 17.27 -27.62
N MET A 336 20.22 18.04 -27.57
CA MET A 336 18.83 17.53 -27.57
C MET A 336 18.49 16.51 -26.46
N ARG A 337 19.11 16.63 -25.28
CA ARG A 337 18.78 15.79 -24.11
C ARG A 337 17.29 15.83 -23.73
N TRP A 338 16.61 16.94 -24.02
CA TRP A 338 15.18 17.10 -23.79
C TRP A 338 14.32 16.11 -24.60
N LEU A 339 14.83 15.55 -25.70
CA LEU A 339 14.12 14.50 -26.47
C LEU A 339 13.90 13.22 -25.67
N GLY A 340 14.65 13.00 -24.57
CA GLY A 340 14.38 11.88 -23.68
C GLY A 340 12.98 11.95 -23.04
N LEU A 341 12.34 13.13 -23.01
CA LEU A 341 10.93 13.28 -22.62
C LEU A 341 9.97 12.47 -23.52
N VAL A 342 10.32 12.26 -24.79
CA VAL A 342 9.50 11.44 -25.71
C VAL A 342 9.38 10.01 -25.21
N GLY A 343 10.42 9.48 -24.55
CA GLY A 343 10.38 8.16 -23.93
C GLY A 343 9.34 8.03 -22.80
N PHE A 344 8.95 9.15 -22.17
CA PHE A 344 7.92 9.16 -21.14
C PHE A 344 6.50 9.19 -21.72
N PHE A 345 6.29 9.67 -22.95
CA PHE A 345 4.93 9.85 -23.49
C PHE A 345 4.05 8.59 -23.47
N PRO A 346 4.52 7.38 -23.85
CA PRO A 346 3.70 6.18 -23.73
C PRO A 346 3.22 5.92 -22.30
N MET A 347 4.08 6.18 -21.30
CA MET A 347 3.75 6.00 -19.88
C MET A 347 2.73 7.03 -19.36
N LEU A 348 2.67 8.22 -19.97
CA LEU A 348 1.84 9.34 -19.54
C LEU A 348 0.51 9.46 -20.30
N LEU A 349 0.46 9.00 -21.55
CA LEU A 349 -0.67 9.24 -22.46
C LEU A 349 -1.57 8.02 -22.69
N ILE A 350 -1.09 6.81 -22.41
CA ILE A 350 -1.83 5.58 -22.69
C ILE A 350 -2.72 5.25 -21.50
N THR A 351 -4.01 5.51 -21.63
CA THR A 351 -4.99 5.25 -20.58
C THR A 351 -5.53 3.82 -20.62
N PRO A 352 -6.04 3.29 -19.49
CA PRO A 352 -6.73 2.00 -19.45
C PRO A 352 -7.95 1.97 -20.37
N LEU A 353 -8.15 0.84 -21.04
CA LEU A 353 -9.26 0.65 -21.98
C LEU A 353 -10.60 0.69 -21.23
N GLN A 354 -11.46 1.64 -21.59
CA GLN A 354 -12.82 1.75 -21.07
C GLN A 354 -13.81 0.90 -21.89
N PRO A 355 -14.93 0.45 -21.29
CA PRO A 355 -16.01 -0.20 -22.02
C PRO A 355 -16.57 0.68 -23.14
N MET A 356 -17.14 0.07 -24.19
CA MET A 356 -17.95 0.80 -25.16
C MET A 356 -19.38 1.01 -24.63
N PRO A 357 -20.18 1.94 -25.20
CA PRO A 357 -21.60 2.03 -24.87
C PRO A 357 -22.32 0.69 -25.02
N GLY A 358 -23.15 0.32 -24.04
CA GLY A 358 -23.84 -0.97 -23.94
C GLY A 358 -23.00 -2.10 -23.34
N GLU A 359 -21.70 -1.89 -23.14
CA GLU A 359 -20.80 -2.82 -22.45
C GLU A 359 -20.58 -2.39 -20.99
N MET A 360 -20.28 -3.37 -20.13
CA MET A 360 -19.84 -3.08 -18.76
C MET A 360 -18.64 -3.95 -18.37
N LYS A 361 -17.76 -3.37 -17.54
CA LYS A 361 -16.69 -4.08 -16.85
C LYS A 361 -17.02 -4.12 -15.37
N VAL A 362 -17.07 -5.31 -14.80
CA VAL A 362 -17.36 -5.54 -13.39
C VAL A 362 -16.12 -6.15 -12.75
N THR A 363 -15.64 -5.56 -11.66
CA THR A 363 -14.52 -6.11 -10.88
C THR A 363 -14.97 -6.36 -9.45
N VAL A 364 -15.00 -7.63 -9.05
CA VAL A 364 -15.22 -8.03 -7.66
C VAL A 364 -13.85 -8.07 -6.98
N LEU A 365 -13.63 -7.18 -6.01
CA LEU A 365 -12.35 -7.07 -5.31
C LEU A 365 -12.25 -8.12 -4.20
N ASP A 366 -11.07 -8.72 -4.05
CA ASP A 366 -10.73 -9.56 -2.91
C ASP A 366 -10.38 -8.68 -1.71
N VAL A 367 -11.40 -8.31 -0.94
CA VAL A 367 -11.25 -7.51 0.28
C VAL A 367 -11.12 -8.36 1.55
N GLY A 368 -10.90 -9.66 1.40
CA GLY A 368 -11.00 -10.64 2.47
C GLY A 368 -12.47 -10.97 2.79
N GLN A 369 -12.80 -11.09 4.07
CA GLN A 369 -14.19 -11.30 4.49
C GLN A 369 -14.97 -9.99 4.31
N GLY A 370 -15.76 -9.92 3.25
CA GLY A 370 -16.61 -8.77 2.92
C GLY A 370 -16.89 -8.63 1.44
N LEU A 371 -17.37 -7.44 1.05
CA LEU A 371 -17.78 -7.16 -0.32
C LEU A 371 -17.29 -5.79 -0.79
N SER A 372 -16.76 -5.73 -2.00
CA SER A 372 -16.57 -4.48 -2.75
C SER A 372 -16.53 -4.79 -4.24
N VAL A 373 -17.38 -4.10 -5.01
CA VAL A 373 -17.57 -4.34 -6.44
C VAL A 373 -17.53 -3.02 -7.18
N VAL A 374 -16.74 -2.97 -8.25
CA VAL A 374 -16.66 -1.81 -9.13
C VAL A 374 -17.32 -2.15 -10.45
N VAL A 375 -18.32 -1.37 -10.85
CA VAL A 375 -18.99 -1.49 -12.16
C VAL A 375 -18.63 -0.25 -12.99
N GLN A 376 -17.96 -0.46 -14.11
CA GLN A 376 -17.59 0.57 -15.07
C GLN A 376 -18.44 0.42 -16.33
N THR A 377 -19.03 1.53 -16.79
CA THR A 377 -19.63 1.67 -18.13
C THR A 377 -18.68 2.51 -18.99
N ALA A 378 -19.14 2.97 -20.16
CA ALA A 378 -18.30 3.77 -21.06
C ALA A 378 -17.78 5.08 -20.42
N ARG A 379 -18.56 5.70 -19.53
CA ARG A 379 -18.23 6.99 -18.90
C ARG A 379 -18.48 7.05 -17.40
N HIS A 380 -19.18 6.07 -16.82
CA HIS A 380 -19.59 6.11 -15.42
C HIS A 380 -18.97 4.97 -14.62
N THR A 381 -18.76 5.23 -13.32
CA THR A 381 -18.32 4.20 -12.36
C THR A 381 -19.28 4.14 -11.17
N LEU A 382 -19.79 2.94 -10.90
CA LEU A 382 -20.46 2.60 -9.64
C LEU A 382 -19.49 1.84 -8.72
N LEU A 383 -19.40 2.25 -7.46
CA LEU A 383 -18.84 1.41 -6.40
C LEU A 383 -19.99 0.84 -5.56
N TYR A 384 -20.03 -0.48 -5.39
CA TYR A 384 -20.98 -1.17 -4.53
C TYR A 384 -20.22 -1.83 -3.38
N ASP A 385 -20.45 -1.36 -2.15
CA ASP A 385 -19.73 -1.68 -0.91
C ASP A 385 -18.22 -1.35 -0.93
N ALA A 386 -17.64 -1.12 0.26
CA ALA A 386 -16.26 -0.69 0.45
C ALA A 386 -15.40 -1.66 1.27
N GLY A 387 -15.93 -2.84 1.59
CA GLY A 387 -15.24 -3.88 2.33
C GLY A 387 -14.97 -3.57 3.81
N PRO A 388 -14.23 -4.45 4.50
CA PRO A 388 -14.02 -4.39 5.95
C PRO A 388 -13.10 -3.26 6.42
N LYS A 389 -13.42 -2.70 7.59
CA LYS A 389 -12.40 -2.07 8.45
C LYS A 389 -11.62 -3.17 9.18
N PHE A 390 -10.29 -3.15 9.08
CA PHE A 390 -9.42 -4.16 9.70
C PHE A 390 -9.03 -3.78 11.13
N ASN A 391 -8.71 -2.50 11.36
CA ASN A 391 -8.37 -1.93 12.67
C ASN A 391 -8.58 -0.40 12.67
N LEU A 392 -8.15 0.29 13.74
CA LEU A 392 -8.34 1.73 13.88
C LEU A 392 -7.63 2.57 12.80
N GLN A 393 -6.56 2.04 12.20
CA GLN A 393 -5.68 2.74 11.27
C GLN A 393 -5.75 2.19 9.84
N SER A 394 -6.52 1.12 9.59
CA SER A 394 -6.52 0.40 8.32
C SER A 394 -7.88 -0.20 7.99
N ASP A 395 -8.28 -0.01 6.74
CA ASP A 395 -9.52 -0.51 6.14
C ASP A 395 -9.29 -0.94 4.68
N ALA A 396 -10.27 -1.64 4.11
CA ALA A 396 -10.25 -2.07 2.70
C ALA A 396 -10.36 -0.91 1.71
N GLY A 397 -11.07 0.16 2.06
CA GLY A 397 -11.19 1.37 1.25
C GLY A 397 -9.83 1.97 0.90
N SER A 398 -9.03 2.29 1.93
CA SER A 398 -7.70 2.89 1.78
C SER A 398 -6.65 1.93 1.21
N ARG A 399 -6.70 0.64 1.56
CA ARG A 399 -5.66 -0.34 1.16
C ARG A 399 -5.93 -1.10 -0.13
N ILE A 400 -7.18 -1.20 -0.56
CA ILE A 400 -7.60 -2.06 -1.67
C ILE A 400 -8.40 -1.26 -2.70
N VAL A 401 -9.51 -0.64 -2.30
CA VAL A 401 -10.43 0.02 -3.23
C VAL A 401 -9.78 1.24 -3.89
N ILE A 402 -9.21 2.16 -3.12
CA ILE A 402 -8.58 3.38 -3.67
C ILE A 402 -7.38 3.06 -4.58
N PRO A 403 -6.43 2.20 -4.20
CA PRO A 403 -5.34 1.80 -5.12
C PRO A 403 -5.85 1.16 -6.42
N PHE A 404 -6.90 0.33 -6.34
CA PHE A 404 -7.53 -0.26 -7.52
C PHE A 404 -8.14 0.81 -8.43
N LEU A 405 -9.00 1.69 -7.89
CA LEU A 405 -9.67 2.73 -8.67
C LEU A 405 -8.65 3.63 -9.37
N ARG A 406 -7.63 4.09 -8.64
CA ARG A 406 -6.55 4.90 -9.22
C ARG A 406 -5.81 4.13 -10.31
N GLY A 407 -5.46 2.87 -10.06
CA GLY A 407 -4.75 2.02 -11.03
C GLY A 407 -5.52 1.82 -12.35
N GLU A 408 -6.85 1.73 -12.28
CA GLU A 408 -7.75 1.66 -13.44
C GLU A 408 -8.04 3.03 -14.08
N GLY A 409 -7.45 4.11 -13.58
CA GLY A 409 -7.64 5.48 -14.09
C GLY A 409 -8.98 6.10 -13.73
N ILE A 410 -9.64 5.58 -12.71
CA ILE A 410 -10.90 6.10 -12.18
C ILE A 410 -10.57 7.25 -11.22
N ASN A 411 -10.96 8.45 -11.60
CA ASN A 411 -10.71 9.69 -10.84
C ASN A 411 -11.96 10.21 -10.10
N LYS A 412 -13.11 9.59 -10.33
CA LYS A 412 -14.40 9.91 -9.72
C LYS A 412 -15.25 8.65 -9.68
N ILE A 413 -16.00 8.47 -8.60
CA ILE A 413 -17.08 7.50 -8.50
C ILE A 413 -18.38 8.26 -8.79
N ASP A 414 -19.14 7.86 -9.81
CA ASP A 414 -20.38 8.55 -10.16
C ASP A 414 -21.50 8.19 -9.20
N GLY A 415 -21.58 6.92 -8.79
CA GLY A 415 -22.47 6.45 -7.74
C GLY A 415 -21.76 5.55 -6.75
N PHE A 416 -21.98 5.78 -5.46
CA PHE A 416 -21.50 4.91 -4.41
C PHE A 416 -22.69 4.30 -3.69
N MET A 417 -22.90 3.00 -3.85
CA MET A 417 -23.96 2.27 -3.16
C MET A 417 -23.38 1.45 -2.01
N VAL A 418 -23.92 1.62 -0.79
CA VAL A 418 -23.56 0.78 0.36
C VAL A 418 -24.77 -0.03 0.78
N SER A 419 -24.63 -1.35 0.70
CA SER A 419 -25.73 -2.28 0.82
C SER A 419 -26.36 -2.25 2.19
N HIS A 420 -25.56 -2.24 3.26
CA HIS A 420 -25.97 -2.16 4.67
C HIS A 420 -24.77 -1.82 5.57
N ASN A 421 -24.98 -1.67 6.87
CA ASN A 421 -24.03 -1.10 7.82
C ASN A 421 -23.09 -2.10 8.51
N ASP A 422 -23.04 -3.37 8.08
CA ASP A 422 -22.08 -4.31 8.64
C ASP A 422 -20.64 -3.94 8.22
N ASN A 423 -19.71 -4.18 9.14
CA ASN A 423 -18.31 -3.75 9.00
C ASN A 423 -17.68 -4.21 7.69
N ASP A 424 -17.98 -5.43 7.24
CA ASP A 424 -17.46 -6.07 6.04
C ASP A 424 -18.06 -5.53 4.72
N HIS A 425 -18.96 -4.54 4.80
CA HIS A 425 -19.54 -3.81 3.67
C HIS A 425 -19.25 -2.31 3.76
N SER A 426 -19.60 -1.67 4.89
CA SER A 426 -19.47 -0.22 5.09
C SER A 426 -18.12 0.22 5.66
N GLY A 427 -17.29 -0.71 6.14
CA GLY A 427 -16.10 -0.39 6.94
C GLY A 427 -15.05 0.46 6.23
N GLY A 428 -14.92 0.34 4.90
CA GLY A 428 -14.03 1.17 4.07
C GLY A 428 -14.64 2.51 3.59
N MET A 429 -15.92 2.79 3.90
CA MET A 429 -16.68 3.89 3.29
C MET A 429 -16.07 5.27 3.56
N VAL A 430 -15.66 5.54 4.80
CA VAL A 430 -15.06 6.84 5.18
C VAL A 430 -13.79 7.13 4.38
N SER A 431 -12.94 6.13 4.19
CA SER A 431 -11.70 6.29 3.42
C SER A 431 -11.97 6.50 1.93
N VAL A 432 -13.01 5.86 1.37
CA VAL A 432 -13.45 6.13 -0.01
C VAL A 432 -13.92 7.57 -0.18
N LEU A 433 -14.85 8.03 0.67
CA LEU A 433 -15.39 9.39 0.64
C LEU A 433 -14.32 10.47 0.87
N THR A 434 -13.28 10.14 1.63
CA THR A 434 -12.16 11.05 1.90
C THR A 434 -11.19 11.16 0.73
N LEU A 435 -10.96 10.07 0.00
CA LEU A 435 -9.84 9.94 -0.95
C LEU A 435 -10.26 9.94 -2.43
N MET A 436 -11.56 9.87 -2.72
CA MET A 436 -12.12 9.85 -4.06
C MET A 436 -13.36 10.77 -4.15
N PRO A 437 -13.46 11.63 -5.18
CA PRO A 437 -14.69 12.35 -5.47
C PRO A 437 -15.85 11.38 -5.74
N VAL A 438 -16.99 11.60 -5.10
CA VAL A 438 -18.22 10.81 -5.28
C VAL A 438 -19.33 11.73 -5.79
N GLY A 439 -20.10 11.26 -6.78
CA GLY A 439 -21.26 11.98 -7.32
C GLY A 439 -22.45 11.95 -6.36
N TRP A 440 -22.94 10.75 -6.06
CA TRP A 440 -24.00 10.52 -5.07
C TRP A 440 -23.70 9.27 -4.23
N LEU A 441 -24.26 9.24 -3.02
CA LEU A 441 -24.23 8.10 -2.09
C LEU A 441 -25.65 7.56 -1.91
N ASP A 442 -25.86 6.28 -2.21
CA ASP A 442 -27.11 5.58 -1.96
C ASP A 442 -26.89 4.44 -0.96
N SER A 443 -27.74 4.31 0.06
CA SER A 443 -27.53 3.25 1.04
C SER A 443 -28.78 2.91 1.85
N SER A 444 -28.73 1.75 2.52
CA SER A 444 -29.71 1.38 3.55
C SER A 444 -29.28 1.75 4.98
N LEU A 445 -28.16 2.46 5.11
CA LEU A 445 -27.62 2.87 6.41
C LEU A 445 -28.60 3.82 7.11
N PRO A 446 -28.67 3.78 8.46
CA PRO A 446 -29.36 4.80 9.23
C PRO A 446 -28.81 6.21 8.93
N GLU A 447 -29.68 7.22 8.83
CA GLU A 447 -29.28 8.61 8.51
C GLU A 447 -28.25 9.16 9.49
N ASP A 448 -28.36 8.83 10.78
CA ASP A 448 -27.42 9.27 11.82
C ASP A 448 -25.99 8.72 11.60
N VAL A 449 -25.85 7.53 11.01
CA VAL A 449 -24.53 6.98 10.67
C VAL A 449 -23.89 7.78 9.54
N ILE A 450 -24.67 8.17 8.53
CA ILE A 450 -24.18 8.93 7.37
C ILE A 450 -23.88 10.38 7.77
N ASP A 451 -24.75 11.01 8.56
CA ASP A 451 -24.61 12.41 8.99
C ASP A 451 -23.41 12.64 9.90
N ASN A 452 -22.93 11.60 10.60
CA ASN A 452 -21.70 11.65 11.37
C ASN A 452 -20.41 11.63 10.49
N ILE A 453 -20.54 11.46 9.18
CA ILE A 453 -19.42 11.44 8.24
C ILE A 453 -19.31 12.81 7.59
N LYS A 454 -18.37 13.62 8.09
CA LYS A 454 -18.11 14.98 7.59
C LYS A 454 -17.96 15.06 6.07
N GLN A 455 -17.34 14.05 5.47
CA GLN A 455 -17.10 13.98 4.03
C GLN A 455 -18.39 13.77 3.20
N ALA A 456 -19.48 13.33 3.83
CA ALA A 456 -20.78 13.12 3.20
C ALA A 456 -21.75 14.31 3.39
N GLU A 457 -21.36 15.36 4.14
CA GLU A 457 -22.25 16.50 4.46
C GLU A 457 -22.76 17.23 3.20
N THR A 458 -21.91 17.41 2.20
CA THR A 458 -22.24 18.10 0.95
C THR A 458 -22.61 17.16 -0.20
N LEU A 459 -22.64 15.85 0.07
CA LEU A 459 -22.90 14.84 -0.95
C LEU A 459 -24.40 14.65 -1.14
N GLU A 460 -24.83 14.38 -2.38
CA GLU A 460 -26.21 13.94 -2.62
C GLU A 460 -26.39 12.55 -2.00
N LYS A 461 -27.21 12.49 -0.95
CA LYS A 461 -27.50 11.27 -0.17
C LYS A 461 -28.89 10.77 -0.53
N MET A 462 -28.97 9.51 -0.90
CA MET A 462 -30.21 8.80 -1.17
C MET A 462 -30.35 7.63 -0.21
N GLN A 463 -31.60 7.33 0.15
CA GLN A 463 -31.95 6.07 0.78
C GLN A 463 -32.28 5.08 -0.32
N CYS A 464 -31.75 3.88 -0.16
CA CYS A 464 -31.88 2.82 -1.15
C CYS A 464 -33.23 2.11 -0.99
N TYR A 465 -33.99 1.98 -2.07
CA TYR A 465 -35.27 1.29 -2.06
C TYR A 465 -35.67 0.69 -3.40
N ALA A 466 -36.50 -0.36 -3.32
CA ALA A 466 -37.04 -1.08 -4.45
C ALA A 466 -37.86 -0.16 -5.36
N GLY A 467 -37.51 -0.13 -6.65
CA GLY A 467 -38.17 0.71 -7.65
C GLY A 467 -37.30 1.88 -8.16
N GLN A 468 -36.19 2.20 -7.49
CA GLN A 468 -35.19 3.11 -8.07
C GLN A 468 -34.56 2.47 -9.30
N SER A 469 -34.44 3.23 -10.38
CA SER A 469 -33.79 2.79 -11.60
C SER A 469 -33.15 3.94 -12.37
N TRP A 470 -32.08 3.65 -13.08
CA TRP A 470 -31.40 4.59 -13.97
C TRP A 470 -30.67 3.84 -15.10
N VAL A 471 -30.23 4.58 -16.12
CA VAL A 471 -29.45 4.04 -17.24
C VAL A 471 -28.20 4.88 -17.44
N TRP A 472 -27.05 4.22 -17.51
CA TRP A 472 -25.76 4.83 -17.88
C TRP A 472 -25.17 4.13 -19.08
N ASP A 473 -24.93 4.90 -20.15
CA ASP A 473 -24.28 4.41 -21.37
C ASP A 473 -24.88 3.08 -21.88
N ASP A 474 -26.21 3.02 -21.97
CA ASP A 474 -27.00 1.84 -22.39
C ASP A 474 -26.92 0.62 -21.45
N VAL A 475 -26.48 0.83 -20.20
CA VAL A 475 -26.51 -0.16 -19.12
C VAL A 475 -27.56 0.25 -18.09
N ALA A 476 -28.53 -0.62 -17.82
CA ALA A 476 -29.63 -0.38 -16.90
C ALA A 476 -29.28 -0.83 -15.48
N PHE A 477 -29.67 -0.03 -14.49
CA PHE A 477 -29.48 -0.28 -13.07
C PHE A 477 -30.85 -0.22 -12.38
N GLU A 478 -31.19 -1.25 -11.61
CA GLU A 478 -32.49 -1.38 -10.94
C GLU A 478 -32.31 -1.87 -9.50
N VAL A 479 -32.79 -1.10 -8.54
CA VAL A 479 -32.83 -1.50 -7.13
C VAL A 479 -34.09 -2.32 -6.90
N LEU A 480 -33.92 -3.57 -6.45
CA LEU A 480 -35.01 -4.54 -6.24
C LEU A 480 -35.41 -4.68 -4.76
N HIS A 481 -34.55 -4.26 -3.84
CA HIS A 481 -34.72 -4.37 -2.39
C HIS A 481 -33.86 -3.30 -1.70
N PRO A 482 -34.25 -2.73 -0.54
CA PRO A 482 -35.43 -3.03 0.31
C PRO A 482 -36.69 -2.25 -0.04
N SER A 483 -37.84 -2.64 0.50
CA SER A 483 -39.03 -1.76 0.45
C SER A 483 -38.86 -0.57 1.41
N LEU A 484 -39.42 0.60 1.06
CA LEU A 484 -39.42 1.78 1.93
C LEU A 484 -40.05 1.49 3.31
N GLU A 485 -41.11 0.67 3.34
CA GLU A 485 -41.78 0.26 4.58
C GLU A 485 -40.86 -0.48 5.57
N SER A 486 -39.81 -1.14 5.07
CA SER A 486 -38.90 -1.91 5.91
C SER A 486 -38.08 -1.04 6.86
N TYR A 487 -37.83 0.23 6.52
CA TYR A 487 -37.05 1.16 7.35
C TYR A 487 -37.76 1.52 8.66
N GLY A 488 -39.10 1.60 8.63
CA GLY A 488 -39.91 1.83 9.83
C GLY A 488 -40.04 0.60 10.76
N ASN A 489 -39.61 -0.59 10.31
CA ASN A 489 -39.81 -1.84 11.05
C ASN A 489 -38.56 -2.24 11.86
N VAL A 490 -38.55 -1.91 13.16
CA VAL A 490 -37.45 -2.19 14.11
C VAL A 490 -37.15 -3.69 14.27
N ARG A 491 -38.08 -4.58 13.92
CA ARG A 491 -37.84 -6.05 13.97
C ARG A 491 -36.99 -6.55 12.81
N ARG A 492 -36.85 -5.78 11.73
CA ARG A 492 -36.00 -6.15 10.60
C ARG A 492 -34.56 -5.78 10.91
N LYS A 493 -33.68 -6.77 10.77
CA LYS A 493 -32.23 -6.61 10.95
C LYS A 493 -31.63 -5.85 9.76
N ASP A 494 -30.39 -5.41 9.94
CA ASP A 494 -29.68 -4.62 8.93
C ASP A 494 -29.46 -5.40 7.62
N ASN A 495 -29.03 -6.66 7.69
CA ASN A 495 -28.84 -7.53 6.52
C ASN A 495 -30.16 -7.78 5.76
N TYR A 496 -31.31 -7.71 6.44
CA TYR A 496 -32.59 -7.77 5.72
C TYR A 496 -32.69 -6.58 4.78
N ARG A 497 -32.26 -5.38 5.17
CA ARG A 497 -32.35 -4.14 4.37
C ARG A 497 -31.24 -3.98 3.34
N SER A 498 -30.43 -5.01 3.08
CA SER A 498 -29.39 -4.92 2.05
C SER A 498 -29.95 -4.44 0.71
N CYS A 499 -29.29 -3.46 0.10
CA CYS A 499 -29.61 -2.96 -1.23
C CYS A 499 -29.38 -4.01 -2.29
N VAL A 500 -30.42 -4.54 -2.92
CA VAL A 500 -30.25 -5.51 -4.00
C VAL A 500 -30.29 -4.75 -5.31
N LEU A 501 -29.17 -4.74 -6.03
CA LEU A 501 -29.01 -4.02 -7.28
C LEU A 501 -28.84 -5.00 -8.44
N LYS A 502 -29.70 -4.88 -9.44
CA LYS A 502 -29.52 -5.54 -10.74
C LYS A 502 -28.87 -4.58 -11.71
N VAL A 503 -27.85 -5.05 -12.42
CA VAL A 503 -27.20 -4.32 -13.50
C VAL A 503 -27.32 -5.13 -14.79
N THR A 504 -27.87 -4.54 -15.85
CA THR A 504 -28.15 -5.21 -17.12
C THR A 504 -27.49 -4.46 -18.26
N SER A 505 -26.59 -5.12 -18.97
CA SER A 505 -25.99 -4.63 -20.21
C SER A 505 -26.55 -5.38 -21.43
N GLN A 506 -26.11 -5.03 -22.64
CA GLN A 506 -26.53 -5.73 -23.85
C GLN A 506 -26.04 -7.19 -23.89
N SER A 507 -24.97 -7.51 -23.16
CA SER A 507 -24.33 -8.84 -23.20
C SER A 507 -24.71 -9.75 -22.03
N GLY A 508 -25.45 -9.25 -21.04
CA GLY A 508 -25.88 -10.03 -19.88
C GLY A 508 -26.15 -9.17 -18.65
N SER A 509 -26.37 -9.83 -17.52
CA SER A 509 -26.83 -9.21 -16.28
C SER A 509 -26.13 -9.74 -15.03
N LEU A 510 -26.03 -8.85 -14.05
CA LEU A 510 -25.39 -9.05 -12.75
C LEU A 510 -26.40 -8.75 -11.64
N LEU A 511 -26.47 -9.61 -10.62
CA LEU A 511 -27.23 -9.36 -9.40
C LEU A 511 -26.29 -9.21 -8.20
N LEU A 512 -26.32 -8.03 -7.59
CA LEU A 512 -25.60 -7.68 -6.36
C LEU A 512 -26.58 -7.71 -5.20
N THR A 513 -26.37 -8.61 -4.24
CA THR A 513 -27.39 -8.93 -3.24
C THR A 513 -27.08 -8.44 -1.83
N GLY A 514 -25.85 -7.98 -1.57
CA GLY A 514 -25.35 -7.80 -0.21
C GLY A 514 -25.60 -9.06 0.64
N ASP A 515 -26.11 -8.87 1.85
CA ASP A 515 -26.27 -9.93 2.83
C ASP A 515 -27.74 -10.33 3.07
N ILE A 516 -28.60 -10.16 2.07
CA ILE A 516 -30.00 -10.59 2.17
C ILE A 516 -30.10 -12.04 2.66
N GLU A 517 -30.99 -12.24 3.62
CA GLU A 517 -31.30 -13.56 4.19
C GLU A 517 -32.65 -14.08 3.65
N LYS A 518 -33.02 -15.32 4.02
CA LYS A 518 -34.22 -16.02 3.50
C LYS A 518 -35.50 -15.18 3.45
N HIS A 519 -35.70 -14.27 4.42
CA HIS A 519 -36.90 -13.43 4.45
C HIS A 519 -36.90 -12.39 3.32
N ALA A 520 -35.78 -11.73 3.07
CA ALA A 520 -35.66 -10.77 1.96
C ALA A 520 -35.71 -11.50 0.61
N GLU A 521 -35.11 -12.69 0.51
CA GLU A 521 -35.24 -13.56 -0.66
C GLU A 521 -36.71 -13.93 -0.96
N GLN A 522 -37.49 -14.26 0.07
CA GLN A 522 -38.92 -14.55 -0.09
C GLN A 522 -39.72 -13.33 -0.56
N ASP A 523 -39.37 -12.14 -0.08
CA ASP A 523 -40.05 -10.91 -0.50
C ASP A 523 -39.71 -10.60 -1.96
N LEU A 524 -38.45 -10.73 -2.36
CA LEU A 524 -38.02 -10.62 -3.77
C LEU A 524 -38.71 -11.62 -4.69
N LEU A 525 -38.91 -12.87 -4.25
CA LEU A 525 -39.65 -13.87 -5.03
C LEU A 525 -41.14 -13.51 -5.22
N LYS A 526 -41.72 -12.71 -4.33
CA LYS A 526 -43.11 -12.25 -4.47
C LYS A 526 -43.22 -11.01 -5.34
N THR A 527 -42.29 -10.07 -5.20
CA THR A 527 -42.39 -8.73 -5.80
C THR A 527 -41.62 -8.58 -7.10
N ALA A 528 -40.54 -9.36 -7.29
CA ALA A 528 -39.56 -9.14 -8.35
C ALA A 528 -39.07 -10.44 -9.02
N SER A 529 -39.83 -11.55 -8.92
CA SER A 529 -39.38 -12.88 -9.40
C SER A 529 -38.87 -12.90 -10.84
N VAL A 530 -39.52 -12.16 -11.76
CA VAL A 530 -39.10 -12.06 -13.16
C VAL A 530 -37.80 -11.23 -13.29
N ALA A 531 -37.69 -10.16 -12.50
CA ALA A 531 -36.52 -9.30 -12.50
C ALA A 531 -35.29 -9.99 -11.87
N LEU A 532 -35.44 -11.05 -11.07
CA LEU A 532 -34.32 -11.74 -10.43
C LEU A 532 -33.39 -12.49 -11.40
N LYS A 533 -33.87 -12.86 -12.60
CA LYS A 533 -33.06 -13.62 -13.55
C LYS A 533 -31.79 -12.85 -13.92
N SER A 534 -30.63 -13.45 -13.62
CA SER A 534 -29.32 -12.85 -13.85
C SER A 534 -28.26 -13.87 -14.23
N ASP A 535 -27.37 -13.52 -15.16
CA ASP A 535 -26.31 -14.42 -15.64
C ASP A 535 -25.23 -14.65 -14.59
N VAL A 536 -24.89 -13.59 -13.86
CA VAL A 536 -23.93 -13.59 -12.75
C VAL A 536 -24.63 -13.19 -11.46
N LEU A 537 -24.43 -13.98 -10.40
CA LEU A 537 -24.90 -13.69 -9.06
C LEU A 537 -23.71 -13.51 -8.12
N LEU A 538 -23.67 -12.41 -7.37
CA LEU A 538 -22.88 -12.37 -6.15
C LEU A 538 -23.70 -13.03 -5.05
N VAL A 539 -23.15 -14.09 -4.46
CA VAL A 539 -23.88 -14.96 -3.55
C VAL A 539 -24.22 -14.20 -2.28
N PRO A 540 -25.50 -14.18 -1.84
CA PRO A 540 -25.89 -13.43 -0.67
C PRO A 540 -25.18 -13.90 0.60
N HIS A 541 -24.81 -12.95 1.45
CA HIS A 541 -24.29 -13.19 2.80
C HIS A 541 -23.08 -14.14 2.80
N HIS A 542 -22.21 -13.97 1.79
CA HIS A 542 -20.97 -14.71 1.60
C HIS A 542 -21.14 -16.24 1.52
N GLY A 543 -22.36 -16.74 1.26
CA GLY A 543 -22.68 -18.17 1.30
C GLY A 543 -23.00 -18.71 2.71
N SER A 544 -23.58 -17.87 3.58
CA SER A 544 -24.17 -18.27 4.86
C SER A 544 -25.34 -19.26 4.68
N LYS A 545 -25.58 -20.09 5.69
CA LYS A 545 -26.79 -20.97 5.73
C LYS A 545 -28.10 -20.20 5.93
N THR A 546 -28.02 -18.91 6.26
CA THR A 546 -29.16 -18.02 6.43
C THR A 546 -29.64 -17.40 5.12
N SER A 547 -28.96 -17.66 4.01
CA SER A 547 -29.32 -17.20 2.66
C SER A 547 -29.29 -18.36 1.65
N SER A 548 -29.40 -18.03 0.37
CA SER A 548 -29.35 -18.93 -0.78
C SER A 548 -30.40 -20.05 -0.69
N THR A 549 -31.67 -19.66 -0.54
CA THR A 549 -32.80 -20.60 -0.61
C THR A 549 -32.95 -21.18 -2.02
N ALA A 550 -33.46 -22.41 -2.12
CA ALA A 550 -33.62 -23.07 -3.42
C ALA A 550 -34.54 -22.29 -4.37
N GLY A 551 -35.61 -21.67 -3.86
CA GLY A 551 -36.51 -20.84 -4.66
C GLY A 551 -35.81 -19.60 -5.22
N PHE A 552 -34.97 -18.93 -4.41
CA PHE A 552 -34.20 -17.78 -4.85
C PHE A 552 -33.19 -18.15 -5.93
N ILE A 553 -32.40 -19.22 -5.71
CA ILE A 553 -31.43 -19.71 -6.69
C ILE A 553 -32.12 -20.09 -8.02
N ALA A 554 -33.27 -20.76 -7.94
CA ALA A 554 -34.03 -21.14 -9.13
C ALA A 554 -34.60 -19.94 -9.91
N ALA A 555 -35.04 -18.88 -9.21
CA ALA A 555 -35.54 -17.67 -9.86
C ALA A 555 -34.42 -16.84 -10.49
N VAL A 556 -33.25 -16.76 -9.85
CA VAL A 556 -32.08 -16.06 -10.40
C VAL A 556 -31.49 -16.84 -11.59
N ALA A 557 -31.47 -18.17 -11.49
CA ALA A 557 -30.90 -19.09 -12.49
C ALA A 557 -29.48 -18.69 -12.98
N PRO A 558 -28.51 -18.46 -12.08
CA PRO A 558 -27.21 -17.91 -12.46
C PRO A 558 -26.31 -18.93 -13.14
N SER A 559 -25.73 -18.55 -14.28
CA SER A 559 -24.66 -19.31 -14.93
C SER A 559 -23.34 -19.26 -14.14
N VAL A 560 -23.12 -18.17 -13.41
CA VAL A 560 -21.94 -17.93 -12.58
C VAL A 560 -22.36 -17.44 -11.20
N SER A 561 -21.82 -18.04 -10.15
CA SER A 561 -22.01 -17.62 -8.75
C SER A 561 -20.67 -17.24 -8.12
N VAL A 562 -20.57 -16.01 -7.62
CA VAL A 562 -19.37 -15.45 -7.02
C VAL A 562 -19.54 -15.33 -5.50
N PHE A 563 -18.66 -15.99 -4.76
CA PHE A 563 -18.58 -15.90 -3.31
C PHE A 563 -17.43 -14.97 -2.91
N THR A 564 -17.74 -13.92 -2.14
CA THR A 564 -16.72 -13.02 -1.57
C THR A 564 -16.49 -13.37 -0.11
N LEU A 565 -15.28 -13.80 0.24
CA LEU A 565 -14.95 -14.23 1.59
C LEU A 565 -13.44 -14.21 1.83
N GLY A 566 -13.05 -14.25 3.10
CA GLY A 566 -11.65 -14.36 3.50
C GLY A 566 -11.15 -15.80 3.55
N TYR A 567 -9.88 -15.99 3.23
CA TYR A 567 -9.19 -17.27 3.41
C TYR A 567 -9.26 -17.74 4.87
N LEU A 568 -9.68 -19.00 5.08
CA LEU A 568 -9.90 -19.57 6.42
C LEU A 568 -10.74 -18.67 7.35
N ASN A 569 -11.75 -18.01 6.79
CA ASN A 569 -12.61 -17.10 7.55
C ASN A 569 -13.24 -17.78 8.77
N ARG A 570 -13.38 -17.00 9.85
CA ARG A 570 -13.93 -17.45 11.14
C ARG A 570 -15.34 -18.05 11.05
N TYR A 571 -16.09 -17.67 10.03
CA TYR A 571 -17.48 -18.11 9.85
C TYR A 571 -17.57 -19.49 9.18
N LYS A 572 -16.48 -19.98 8.58
CA LYS A 572 -16.45 -21.18 7.75
C LYS A 572 -17.47 -21.06 6.61
N HIS A 573 -17.44 -19.93 5.91
CA HIS A 573 -18.14 -19.70 4.65
C HIS A 573 -17.23 -20.10 3.47
N PRO A 574 -17.81 -20.46 2.31
CA PRO A 574 -19.23 -20.77 2.12
C PRO A 574 -19.62 -22.05 2.85
N LYS A 575 -20.90 -22.21 3.19
CA LYS A 575 -21.39 -23.47 3.78
C LYS A 575 -21.51 -24.54 2.70
N ALA A 576 -21.10 -25.77 3.02
CA ALA A 576 -21.16 -26.91 2.08
C ALA A 576 -22.57 -27.13 1.49
N GLU A 577 -23.62 -26.95 2.30
CA GLU A 577 -25.01 -27.06 1.81
C GLU A 577 -25.40 -25.95 0.82
N VAL A 578 -24.81 -24.76 0.93
CA VAL A 578 -25.04 -23.65 0.00
C VAL A 578 -24.29 -23.90 -1.29
N LEU A 579 -23.04 -24.35 -1.21
CA LEU A 579 -22.22 -24.75 -2.35
C LEU A 579 -22.96 -25.81 -3.19
N ALA A 580 -23.48 -26.86 -2.52
CA ALA A 580 -24.21 -27.94 -3.16
C ALA A 580 -25.47 -27.46 -3.91
N ARG A 581 -26.19 -26.46 -3.39
CA ARG A 581 -27.37 -25.90 -4.08
C ARG A 581 -26.98 -25.18 -5.38
N TYR A 582 -25.89 -24.42 -5.38
CA TYR A 582 -25.42 -23.75 -6.59
C TYR A 582 -24.83 -24.73 -7.61
N GLN A 583 -24.14 -25.78 -7.15
CA GLN A 583 -23.70 -26.88 -8.02
C GLN A 583 -24.91 -27.60 -8.66
N ALA A 584 -25.94 -27.91 -7.88
CA ALA A 584 -27.18 -28.51 -8.38
C ALA A 584 -27.93 -27.62 -9.38
N ALA A 585 -27.76 -26.30 -9.29
CA ALA A 585 -28.27 -25.33 -10.26
C ALA A 585 -27.37 -25.18 -11.51
N ASN A 586 -26.32 -26.00 -11.66
CA ASN A 586 -25.32 -25.93 -12.73
C ASN A 586 -24.59 -24.58 -12.84
N SER A 587 -24.42 -23.88 -11.71
CA SER A 587 -23.70 -22.62 -11.67
C SER A 587 -22.19 -22.84 -11.54
N LEU A 588 -21.40 -22.09 -12.32
CA LEU A 588 -19.95 -22.07 -12.15
C LEU A 588 -19.57 -21.25 -10.93
N LEU A 589 -18.83 -21.86 -10.00
CA LEU A 589 -18.53 -21.25 -8.71
C LEU A 589 -17.16 -20.58 -8.70
N TYR A 590 -17.13 -19.34 -8.24
CA TYR A 590 -15.90 -18.56 -8.05
C TYR A 590 -15.81 -18.06 -6.62
N ARG A 591 -14.61 -18.07 -6.05
CA ARG A 591 -14.33 -17.60 -4.69
C ARG A 591 -13.18 -16.59 -4.69
N SER A 592 -13.42 -15.41 -4.14
CA SER A 592 -12.42 -14.33 -4.12
C SER A 592 -11.15 -14.69 -3.36
N ASP A 593 -11.24 -15.46 -2.26
CA ASP A 593 -10.08 -15.88 -1.46
C ASP A 593 -9.09 -16.75 -2.24
N TYR A 594 -9.59 -17.60 -3.15
CA TYR A 594 -8.76 -18.50 -3.95
C TYR A 594 -8.34 -17.93 -5.29
N GLN A 595 -9.12 -17.01 -5.84
CA GLN A 595 -8.95 -16.50 -7.21
C GLN A 595 -8.48 -15.05 -7.25
N GLY A 596 -8.44 -14.37 -6.10
CA GLY A 596 -8.20 -12.93 -5.99
C GLY A 596 -9.36 -12.15 -6.59
N ALA A 597 -9.07 -10.96 -7.11
CA ALA A 597 -10.06 -10.18 -7.83
C ALA A 597 -10.59 -10.94 -9.05
N LEU A 598 -11.89 -10.83 -9.29
CA LEU A 598 -12.57 -11.39 -10.45
C LEU A 598 -12.99 -10.24 -11.37
N GLU A 599 -12.43 -10.21 -12.57
CA GLU A 599 -12.77 -9.23 -13.60
C GLU A 599 -13.69 -9.89 -14.64
N MET A 600 -14.85 -9.29 -14.85
CA MET A 600 -15.87 -9.72 -15.79
C MET A 600 -16.11 -8.62 -16.82
N ARG A 601 -16.01 -8.97 -18.10
CA ARG A 601 -16.32 -8.06 -19.21
C ARG A 601 -17.57 -8.55 -19.93
N PHE A 602 -18.63 -7.74 -19.88
CA PHE A 602 -19.88 -7.97 -20.57
C PHE A 602 -19.82 -7.19 -21.89
N ALA A 603 -19.34 -7.86 -22.93
CA ALA A 603 -19.02 -7.25 -24.21
C ALA A 603 -19.28 -8.23 -25.35
N LYS A 604 -19.69 -7.71 -26.52
CA LYS A 604 -19.88 -8.51 -27.75
C LYS A 604 -20.78 -9.75 -27.55
N ASN A 605 -21.88 -9.60 -26.81
CA ASN A 605 -22.84 -10.67 -26.47
C ASN A 605 -22.21 -11.86 -25.72
N ASN A 606 -21.16 -11.59 -24.94
CA ASN A 606 -20.48 -12.59 -24.12
C ASN A 606 -20.06 -12.01 -22.78
N ILE A 607 -19.91 -12.88 -21.78
CA ILE A 607 -19.40 -12.57 -20.45
C ILE A 607 -18.04 -13.23 -20.30
N GLN A 608 -16.97 -12.45 -20.41
CA GLN A 608 -15.61 -12.94 -20.19
C GLN A 608 -15.22 -12.76 -18.73
N LEU A 609 -15.12 -13.86 -17.98
CA LEU A 609 -14.66 -13.85 -16.59
C LEU A 609 -13.21 -14.29 -16.50
N THR A 610 -12.40 -13.47 -15.85
CA THR A 610 -10.99 -13.75 -15.56
C THR A 610 -10.70 -13.57 -14.07
N SER A 611 -9.86 -14.45 -13.52
CA SER A 611 -9.39 -14.36 -12.13
C SER A 611 -7.96 -13.86 -12.07
N TRP A 612 -7.69 -12.87 -11.23
CA TRP A 612 -6.38 -12.24 -11.13
C TRP A 612 -5.26 -13.22 -10.78
N ARG A 613 -5.48 -14.13 -9.82
CA ARG A 613 -4.46 -15.13 -9.42
C ARG A 613 -4.14 -16.13 -10.53
N LYS A 614 -5.07 -16.40 -11.46
CA LYS A 614 -4.84 -17.28 -12.62
C LYS A 614 -4.05 -16.56 -13.72
N GLN A 615 -4.40 -15.31 -14.02
CA GLN A 615 -3.76 -14.53 -15.07
C GLN A 615 -2.35 -14.08 -14.65
N TYR A 616 -2.18 -13.69 -13.39
CA TYR A 616 -0.92 -13.21 -12.83
C TYR A 616 -0.43 -14.17 -11.75
N LYS A 617 -0.28 -15.45 -12.11
CA LYS A 617 0.19 -16.48 -11.19
C LYS A 617 1.61 -16.16 -10.73
N ARG A 618 1.80 -16.13 -9.41
CA ARG A 618 3.10 -15.99 -8.77
C ARG A 618 3.43 -17.27 -8.02
N TYR A 619 4.72 -17.55 -7.86
CA TYR A 619 5.18 -18.78 -7.20
C TYR A 619 4.96 -18.75 -5.67
N TRP A 620 4.62 -17.59 -5.10
CA TRP A 620 4.20 -17.43 -3.71
C TRP A 620 2.69 -17.49 -3.49
N HIS A 621 1.89 -17.49 -4.57
CA HIS A 621 0.46 -17.68 -4.43
C HIS A 621 0.20 -19.16 -4.13
N ASP A 622 -0.57 -19.42 -3.08
CA ASP A 622 -1.02 -20.76 -2.77
C ASP A 622 -1.80 -21.37 -3.94
N SER A 623 -1.52 -22.64 -4.22
CA SER A 623 -2.31 -23.43 -5.15
C SER A 623 -3.49 -24.05 -4.40
N PHE A 624 -4.66 -23.47 -4.57
CA PHE A 624 -5.90 -24.09 -4.11
C PHE A 624 -6.35 -25.09 -5.17
N ALA A 625 -6.51 -26.36 -4.78
CA ALA A 625 -7.24 -27.30 -5.61
C ALA A 625 -8.68 -26.76 -5.78
N PRO A 626 -9.32 -26.91 -6.96
CA PRO A 626 -10.76 -26.79 -7.00
C PRO A 626 -11.31 -27.80 -5.99
N GLU A 627 -11.99 -27.32 -4.95
CA GLU A 627 -12.70 -28.23 -4.04
C GLU A 627 -13.67 -29.07 -4.90
N PRO A 628 -13.68 -30.40 -4.74
CA PRO A 628 -14.47 -31.31 -5.56
C PRO A 628 -15.98 -31.06 -5.50
#